data_AF-A0A8X7MJ07-F1
#
_entry.id   AF-A0A8X7MJ07-F1
#
_cell.length_a   1.000
_cell.length_b   1.000
_cell.length_c   1.000
_cell.angle_alpha   90.00
_cell.angle_beta   90.00
_cell.angle_gamma   90.00
#
_symmetry.space_group_name_H-M   'P 1'
#
loop_
_entity.id
_entity.type
_entity.pdbx_description
1 polymer ?
#
loop_
_entity_poly.entity_id
_entity_poly.type
_entity_poly.pdbx_seq_one_letter_code
_entity_poly.pdbx_strand_id
1 'polypeptide(L)'
;LKVMELGGVVLSLSDSKGTMLAKDTSKGFTKEMIEKVYEIKTARKELSTLGDEGGALVFHGDGARPWDLVDKYDIALPCATQNEMNAKEAEEAVSKGCRYVAEGSNMGLEQSAIDVLEKTRMAKGKNVPVRRRTAVVLPCLVWRWLRTVHQPPKSQGELQQVFQS
;
A
#
# COMPACT_ATOMS: atom_id res chain seq x y z
N LEU A 1 -3.05 -9.86 7.07
CA LEU A 1 -2.16 -9.98 8.24
C LEU A 1 -0.67 -10.12 7.89
N LYS A 2 -0.31 -10.72 6.75
CA LYS A 2 1.10 -10.99 6.42
C LYS A 2 2.04 -9.78 6.45
N VAL A 3 1.63 -8.60 5.96
CA VAL A 3 2.44 -7.37 6.04
C VAL A 3 2.81 -7.02 7.48
N MET A 4 1.83 -7.11 8.40
CA MET A 4 2.05 -6.84 9.82
C MET A 4 2.86 -7.94 10.50
N GLU A 5 2.66 -9.21 10.16
CA GLU A 5 3.47 -10.33 10.65
C GLU A 5 4.95 -10.19 10.28
N LEU A 6 5.22 -9.56 9.14
CA LEU A 6 6.58 -9.31 8.69
C LEU A 6 7.20 -8.07 9.34
N GLY A 7 6.43 -7.24 10.04
CA GLY A 7 6.89 -6.00 10.70
C GLY A 7 6.51 -4.70 9.98
N GLY A 8 5.73 -4.79 8.89
CA GLY A 8 5.23 -3.63 8.17
C GLY A 8 4.06 -2.94 8.87
N VAL A 9 3.93 -1.64 8.68
CA VAL A 9 2.84 -0.82 9.20
C VAL A 9 1.88 -0.49 8.06
N VAL A 10 0.62 -0.90 8.18
CA VAL A 10 -0.42 -0.59 7.17
C VAL A 10 -1.00 0.78 7.47
N LEU A 11 -0.91 1.71 6.52
CA LEU A 11 -1.37 3.09 6.71
C LEU A 11 -2.77 3.35 6.17
N SER A 12 -3.15 2.64 5.11
CA SER A 12 -4.42 2.86 4.44
C SER A 12 -5.06 1.55 4.00
N LEU A 13 -6.37 1.59 3.83
CA LEU A 13 -7.18 0.61 3.11
C LEU A 13 -8.20 1.40 2.29
N SER A 14 -8.50 1.01 1.05
CA SER A 14 -9.54 1.68 0.26
C SER A 14 -10.63 0.73 -0.22
N ASP A 15 -11.67 1.31 -0.80
CA ASP A 15 -12.70 0.64 -1.57
C ASP A 15 -13.22 1.58 -2.67
N SER A 16 -14.29 1.19 -3.36
CA SER A 16 -14.89 2.00 -4.42
C SER A 16 -15.50 3.32 -3.95
N LYS A 17 -15.67 3.52 -2.63
CA LYS A 17 -16.26 4.72 -2.04
C LYS A 17 -15.20 5.67 -1.50
N GLY A 18 -14.04 5.15 -1.11
CA GLY A 18 -12.94 5.98 -0.67
C GLY A 18 -11.86 5.22 0.09
N THR A 19 -11.02 5.99 0.79
CA THR A 19 -9.88 5.48 1.54
C THR A 19 -10.07 5.69 3.04
N MET A 20 -9.88 4.63 3.82
CA MET A 20 -9.66 4.72 5.26
C MET A 20 -8.16 4.88 5.55
N LEU A 21 -7.82 5.91 6.32
CA LEU A 21 -6.46 6.29 6.66
C LEU A 21 -6.24 6.19 8.18
N ALA A 22 -5.09 5.64 8.59
CA ALA A 22 -4.66 5.68 9.98
C ALA A 22 -4.03 7.03 10.30
N LYS A 23 -4.50 7.69 11.38
CA LYS A 23 -3.96 8.99 11.82
C LYS A 23 -2.54 8.85 12.37
N ASP A 24 -2.29 7.79 13.12
CA ASP A 24 -0.97 7.49 13.68
C ASP A 24 -0.18 6.64 12.67
N THR A 25 0.68 7.30 11.89
CA THR A 25 1.53 6.64 10.89
C THR A 25 2.62 5.75 11.50
N SER A 26 2.87 5.85 12.81
CA SER A 26 3.83 4.99 13.50
C SER A 26 3.24 3.64 13.91
N LYS A 27 1.92 3.57 14.11
CA LYS A 27 1.19 2.35 14.48
C LYS A 27 0.38 1.76 13.33
N GLY A 28 -0.22 2.61 12.52
CA GLY A 28 -1.10 2.21 11.42
C GLY A 28 -2.35 1.47 11.90
N PHE A 29 -2.88 0.61 11.03
CA PHE A 29 -3.97 -0.31 11.36
C PHE A 29 -3.50 -1.41 12.31
N THR A 30 -4.31 -1.72 13.32
CA THR A 30 -4.09 -2.89 14.18
C THR A 30 -4.71 -4.15 13.59
N LYS A 31 -4.36 -5.31 14.17
CA LYS A 31 -4.90 -6.60 13.75
C LYS A 31 -6.42 -6.64 13.92
N GLU A 32 -6.91 -6.12 15.04
CA GLU A 32 -8.33 -6.06 15.39
C GLU A 32 -9.10 -5.18 14.40
N MET A 33 -8.52 -4.04 14.00
CA MET A 33 -9.13 -3.17 12.98
C MET A 33 -9.23 -3.89 11.63
N ILE A 34 -8.19 -4.62 11.22
CA ILE A 34 -8.21 -5.38 9.95
C ILE A 34 -9.23 -6.52 10.00
N GLU A 35 -9.38 -7.21 11.13
CA GLU A 35 -10.39 -8.26 11.31
C GLU A 35 -11.81 -7.68 11.17
N LYS A 36 -12.09 -6.52 11.77
CA LYS A 36 -13.35 -5.80 11.56
C LYS A 36 -13.57 -5.41 10.10
N VAL A 37 -12.55 -4.92 9.41
CA VAL A 37 -12.65 -4.62 7.97
C VAL A 37 -12.98 -5.88 7.18
N TYR A 38 -12.38 -7.02 7.52
CA TYR A 38 -12.69 -8.29 6.88
C TYR A 38 -14.16 -8.71 7.10
N GLU A 39 -14.68 -8.54 8.31
CA GLU A 39 -16.11 -8.80 8.61
C GLU A 39 -17.04 -7.88 7.80
N ILE A 40 -16.75 -6.58 7.75
CA ILE A 40 -17.48 -5.58 6.97
C ILE A 40 -17.51 -5.98 5.48
N LYS A 41 -16.36 -6.34 4.92
CA LYS A 41 -16.24 -6.70 3.50
C LYS A 41 -16.87 -8.06 3.19
N THR A 42 -16.79 -9.02 4.10
CA THR A 42 -17.49 -10.31 3.99
C THR A 42 -19.00 -10.11 4.01
N ALA A 43 -19.49 -9.17 4.83
CA ALA A 43 -20.88 -8.74 4.85
C ALA A 43 -21.28 -7.82 3.68
N ARG A 44 -20.38 -7.58 2.71
CA ARG A 44 -20.55 -6.69 1.54
C ARG A 44 -20.94 -5.25 1.90
N LYS A 45 -20.44 -4.76 3.04
CA LYS A 45 -20.62 -3.38 3.49
C LYS A 45 -19.46 -2.48 3.05
N GLU A 46 -19.72 -1.18 3.07
CA GLU A 46 -18.75 -0.14 2.73
C GLU A 46 -17.72 0.04 3.85
N LEU A 47 -16.51 0.48 3.50
CA LEU A 47 -15.43 0.66 4.49
C LEU A 47 -15.74 1.81 5.46
N SER A 48 -16.55 2.77 5.04
CA SER A 48 -17.07 3.88 5.85
C SER A 48 -17.79 3.40 7.12
N THR A 49 -18.37 2.20 7.12
CA THR A 49 -19.11 1.67 8.27
C THR A 49 -18.21 1.26 9.44
N LEU A 50 -16.90 1.17 9.23
CA LEU A 50 -15.93 0.91 10.30
C LEU A 50 -15.89 2.07 11.31
N GLY A 51 -16.24 3.28 10.88
CA GLY A 51 -16.15 4.48 11.72
C GLY A 51 -14.69 4.90 11.98
N ASP A 52 -14.49 5.71 13.01
CA ASP A 52 -13.19 6.28 13.35
C ASP A 52 -12.36 5.39 14.31
N GLU A 53 -12.89 4.23 14.71
CA GLU A 53 -12.25 3.27 15.63
C GLU A 53 -11.63 3.94 16.87
N GLY A 54 -12.44 4.72 17.60
CA GLY A 54 -11.98 5.45 18.78
C GLY A 54 -11.08 6.62 18.43
N GLY A 55 -11.26 7.20 17.25
CA GLY A 55 -10.51 8.33 16.73
C GLY A 55 -9.18 7.98 16.06
N ALA A 56 -8.84 6.70 15.91
CA ALA A 56 -7.60 6.23 15.27
C ALA A 56 -7.61 6.35 13.74
N LEU A 57 -8.80 6.31 13.12
CA LEU A 57 -8.97 6.28 11.67
C LEU A 57 -9.71 7.52 11.15
N VAL A 58 -9.53 7.82 9.86
CA VAL A 58 -10.28 8.83 9.11
C VAL A 58 -10.69 8.25 7.78
N PHE A 59 -11.97 8.38 7.45
CA PHE A 59 -12.47 8.04 6.12
C PHE A 59 -12.45 9.25 5.21
N HIS A 60 -11.83 9.10 4.04
CA HIS A 60 -11.84 10.05 2.94
C HIS A 60 -12.71 9.48 1.82
N GLY A 61 -13.87 10.10 1.60
CA GLY A 61 -14.85 9.67 0.60
C GLY A 61 -14.48 10.06 -0.84
N ASP A 62 -15.48 10.04 -1.73
CA ASP A 62 -15.40 10.49 -3.12
C ASP A 62 -14.32 9.78 -3.96
N GLY A 63 -14.02 8.52 -3.62
CA GLY A 63 -13.01 7.73 -4.32
C GLY A 63 -11.59 8.26 -4.11
N ALA A 64 -11.34 8.98 -3.01
CA ALA A 64 -10.02 9.48 -2.66
C ALA A 64 -8.99 8.35 -2.69
N ARG A 65 -7.85 8.59 -3.36
CA ARG A 65 -6.81 7.59 -3.59
C ARG A 65 -5.79 7.60 -2.46
N PRO A 66 -5.30 6.42 -2.02
CA PRO A 66 -4.51 6.34 -0.81
C PRO A 66 -3.09 6.93 -0.96
N TRP A 67 -2.51 6.91 -2.16
CA TRP A 67 -1.20 7.54 -2.41
C TRP A 67 -1.25 9.07 -2.38
N ASP A 68 -2.41 9.68 -2.64
CA ASP A 68 -2.58 11.15 -2.56
C ASP A 68 -2.64 11.61 -1.10
N LEU A 69 -3.21 10.78 -0.22
CA LEU A 69 -3.48 11.10 1.18
C LEU A 69 -2.31 10.85 2.13
N VAL A 70 -1.39 9.96 1.76
CA VAL A 70 -0.25 9.59 2.62
C VAL A 70 0.99 10.38 2.21
N ASP A 71 1.49 11.22 3.11
CA ASP A 71 2.65 12.08 2.85
C ASP A 71 3.96 11.30 2.66
N LYS A 72 4.14 10.19 3.38
CA LYS A 72 5.36 9.37 3.34
C LYS A 72 5.05 7.88 3.51
N TYR A 73 5.57 7.07 2.61
CA TYR A 73 5.46 5.61 2.65
C TYR A 73 6.57 4.96 1.83
N ASP A 74 6.89 3.71 2.15
CA ASP A 74 7.97 2.96 1.49
C ASP A 74 7.42 2.02 0.40
N ILE A 75 6.21 1.50 0.61
CA ILE A 75 5.59 0.51 -0.27
C ILE A 75 4.17 0.93 -0.68
N ALA A 76 3.89 0.93 -1.98
CA ALA A 76 2.53 1.00 -2.51
C ALA A 76 2.12 -0.37 -3.08
N LEU A 77 0.91 -0.81 -2.75
CA LEU A 77 0.37 -2.09 -3.23
C LEU A 77 -0.92 -1.87 -4.03
N PRO A 78 -0.88 -1.40 -5.30
CA PRO A 78 -2.10 -1.27 -6.11
C PRO A 78 -2.78 -2.64 -6.29
N CYS A 79 -4.02 -2.74 -5.82
CA CYS A 79 -4.74 -4.00 -5.59
C CYS A 79 -6.25 -3.91 -5.86
N ALA A 80 -6.81 -2.74 -6.15
CA ALA A 80 -8.26 -2.55 -6.26
C ALA A 80 -8.77 -2.83 -7.68
N THR A 81 -8.20 -2.18 -8.70
CA THR A 81 -8.68 -2.29 -10.09
C THR A 81 -7.51 -2.33 -11.08
N GLN A 82 -7.83 -2.54 -12.36
CA GLN A 82 -6.90 -2.34 -13.46
C GLN A 82 -6.60 -0.84 -13.64
N ASN A 83 -5.35 -0.49 -14.01
CA ASN A 83 -4.88 0.89 -14.24
C ASN A 83 -5.21 1.84 -13.07
N GLU A 84 -4.98 1.37 -11.85
CA GLU A 84 -5.29 2.11 -10.62
C GLU A 84 -4.37 3.33 -10.46
N MET A 85 -3.08 3.15 -10.79
CA MET A 85 -2.04 4.17 -10.66
C MET A 85 -1.49 4.57 -12.05
N ASN A 86 -1.50 5.88 -12.30
CA ASN A 86 -0.98 6.49 -13.53
C ASN A 86 0.46 7.03 -13.36
N ALA A 87 1.05 7.56 -14.43
CA ALA A 87 2.41 8.10 -14.42
C ALA A 87 2.63 9.23 -13.39
N LYS A 88 1.69 10.16 -13.29
CA LYS A 88 1.79 11.30 -12.36
C LYS A 88 1.81 10.79 -10.91
N GLU A 89 0.94 9.84 -10.59
CA GLU A 89 0.86 9.24 -9.26
C GLU A 89 2.10 8.41 -8.92
N ALA A 90 2.69 7.75 -9.92
CA ALA A 90 3.96 7.05 -9.75
C ALA A 90 5.12 8.02 -9.48
N GLU A 91 5.18 9.17 -10.18
CA GLU A 91 6.18 10.21 -9.92
C GLU A 91 6.02 10.80 -8.51
N GLU A 92 4.78 11.11 -8.13
CA GLU A 92 4.45 11.59 -6.79
C GLU A 92 4.81 10.56 -5.72
N ALA A 93 4.49 9.28 -5.93
CA ALA A 93 4.87 8.20 -5.02
C ALA A 93 6.39 8.15 -4.81
N VAL A 94 7.17 8.21 -5.88
CA VAL A 94 8.64 8.24 -5.81
C VAL A 94 9.13 9.47 -5.04
N SER A 95 8.49 10.63 -5.22
CA SER A 95 8.84 11.86 -4.50
C SER A 95 8.53 11.77 -3.00
N LYS A 96 7.44 11.08 -2.63
CA LYS A 96 7.01 10.80 -1.25
C LYS A 96 7.85 9.73 -0.55
N GLY A 97 8.82 9.16 -1.26
CA GLY A 97 9.75 8.17 -0.72
C GLY A 97 9.36 6.72 -0.98
N CYS A 98 8.34 6.47 -1.83
CA CYS A 98 7.98 5.12 -2.24
C CYS A 98 9.15 4.48 -2.98
N ARG A 99 9.54 3.29 -2.51
CA ARG A 99 10.68 2.52 -3.03
C ARG A 99 10.23 1.27 -3.76
N TYR A 100 9.12 0.69 -3.30
CA TYR A 100 8.58 -0.53 -3.86
C TYR A 100 7.13 -0.31 -4.23
N VAL A 101 6.79 -0.61 -5.48
CA VAL A 101 5.41 -0.77 -5.91
C VAL A 101 5.24 -2.25 -6.22
N ALA A 102 4.15 -2.84 -5.71
CA ALA A 102 3.81 -4.23 -5.98
C ALA A 102 2.33 -4.39 -6.34
N GLU A 103 2.08 -4.73 -7.59
CA GLU A 103 0.71 -4.99 -8.07
C GLU A 103 0.15 -6.28 -7.48
N GLY A 104 -0.98 -6.17 -6.80
CA GLY A 104 -1.82 -7.30 -6.37
C GLY A 104 -3.08 -7.50 -7.21
N SER A 105 -3.37 -6.60 -8.16
CA SER A 105 -4.45 -6.73 -9.16
C SER A 105 -3.89 -7.15 -10.53
N ASN A 106 -4.77 -7.55 -11.45
CA ASN A 106 -4.37 -7.82 -12.84
C ASN A 106 -4.16 -6.47 -13.57
N MET A 107 -2.90 -6.11 -13.85
CA MET A 107 -2.50 -4.83 -14.45
C MET A 107 -2.90 -3.62 -13.58
N GLY A 108 -2.41 -3.59 -12.35
CA GLY A 108 -2.72 -2.51 -11.40
C GLY A 108 -2.08 -1.17 -11.76
N LEU A 109 -0.99 -1.20 -12.53
CA LEU A 109 -0.31 -0.03 -13.04
C LEU A 109 -0.64 0.21 -14.51
N GLU A 110 -0.81 1.48 -14.86
CA GLU A 110 -0.79 1.88 -16.26
C GLU A 110 0.62 1.70 -16.84
N GLN A 111 0.75 1.45 -18.15
CA GLN A 111 2.05 1.32 -18.81
C GLN A 111 2.94 2.56 -18.58
N SER A 112 2.34 3.75 -18.57
CA SER A 112 3.04 5.00 -18.31
C SER A 112 3.60 5.07 -16.87
N ALA A 113 2.92 4.50 -15.89
CA ALA A 113 3.41 4.38 -14.50
C ALA A 113 4.60 3.41 -14.42
N ILE A 114 4.53 2.29 -15.14
CA ILE A 114 5.63 1.32 -15.22
C ILE A 114 6.89 1.99 -15.76
N ASP A 115 6.77 2.78 -16.82
CA ASP A 115 7.91 3.46 -17.44
C ASP A 115 8.60 4.44 -16.47
N VAL A 116 7.82 5.18 -15.66
CA VAL A 116 8.33 6.07 -14.60
C VAL A 116 9.09 5.29 -13.54
N LEU A 117 8.51 4.19 -13.05
CA LEU A 117 9.10 3.37 -11.99
C LEU A 117 10.39 2.68 -12.47
N GLU A 118 10.39 2.15 -13.70
CA GLU A 118 11.56 1.52 -14.32
C GLU A 118 12.69 2.53 -14.56
N LYS A 119 12.37 3.72 -15.08
CA LYS A 119 13.35 4.81 -15.22
C LYS A 119 13.96 5.21 -13.89
N THR A 120 13.13 5.34 -12.85
CA THR A 120 13.59 5.65 -11.49
C THR A 120 14.50 4.58 -10.92
N ARG A 121 14.16 3.30 -11.15
CA ARG A 121 14.99 2.16 -10.75
C ARG A 121 16.35 2.17 -11.43
N MET A 122 16.39 2.42 -12.75
CA MET A 122 17.65 2.49 -13.49
C MET A 122 18.54 3.63 -12.98
N ALA A 123 17.96 4.77 -12.60
CA ALA A 123 18.68 5.92 -12.08
C ALA A 123 19.24 5.72 -10.65
N LYS A 124 18.47 5.10 -9.75
CA LYS A 124 18.84 4.95 -8.33
C LYS A 124 19.67 3.68 -8.02
N GLY A 125 19.79 2.76 -8.97
CA GLY A 125 20.53 1.51 -8.79
C GLY A 125 19.86 0.53 -7.80
N LYS A 126 20.52 -0.59 -7.48
CA LYS A 126 19.96 -1.66 -6.63
C LYS A 126 20.11 -1.44 -5.12
N ASN A 127 20.79 -0.36 -4.69
CA ASN A 127 21.28 -0.22 -3.33
C ASN A 127 20.53 0.87 -2.54
N VAL A 128 19.21 0.74 -2.43
CA VAL A 128 18.39 1.65 -1.62
C VAL A 128 18.25 1.07 -0.22
N PRO A 129 18.82 1.70 0.83
CA PRO A 129 18.83 1.14 2.18
C PRO A 129 17.43 1.10 2.77
N VAL A 130 16.94 -0.11 3.10
CA VAL A 130 15.65 -0.37 3.77
C VAL A 130 15.65 0.27 5.16
N ARG A 131 14.51 0.85 5.58
CA ARG A 131 14.36 1.48 6.90
C ARG A 131 13.48 0.59 7.77
N ARG A 132 13.87 0.44 9.05
CA ARG A 132 13.27 -0.40 10.12
C ARG A 132 11.75 -0.30 10.38
N ARG A 133 11.03 0.58 9.70
CA ARG A 133 9.56 0.75 9.81
C ARG A 133 9.01 1.02 8.42
N THR A 134 8.66 -0.05 7.72
CA THR A 134 8.14 -0.01 6.35
C THR A 134 6.67 0.34 6.37
N ALA A 135 6.34 1.56 5.97
CA ALA A 135 4.97 2.03 5.81
C ALA A 135 4.39 1.54 4.48
N VAL A 136 3.24 0.87 4.54
CA VAL A 136 2.57 0.24 3.39
C VAL A 136 1.22 0.89 3.16
N VAL A 137 1.02 1.36 1.93
CA VAL A 137 -0.24 1.91 1.44
C VAL A 137 -0.95 0.80 0.67
N LEU A 138 -2.10 0.35 1.20
CA LEU A 138 -2.95 -0.66 0.59
C LEU A 138 -4.28 -0.03 0.15
N PRO A 139 -4.74 -0.29 -1.08
CA PRO A 139 -6.05 0.11 -1.56
C PRO A 139 -7.11 -0.98 -1.40
N CYS A 140 -6.79 -2.25 -1.16
CA CYS A 140 -7.78 -3.33 -0.93
C CYS A 140 -7.16 -4.51 -0.16
N LEU A 141 -7.98 -5.28 0.59
CA LEU A 141 -7.57 -6.47 1.37
C LEU A 141 -7.23 -7.73 0.53
N VAL A 142 -6.94 -7.59 -0.77
CA VAL A 142 -6.78 -8.74 -1.67
C VAL A 142 -5.30 -8.95 -2.03
N TRP A 143 -4.82 -10.18 -1.87
CA TRP A 143 -3.52 -10.62 -2.38
C TRP A 143 -3.71 -11.47 -3.64
N ARG A 144 -3.16 -11.01 -4.76
CA ARG A 144 -2.75 -11.89 -5.87
C ARG A 144 -1.58 -11.29 -6.64
N TRP A 145 -0.43 -11.98 -6.59
CA TRP A 145 0.84 -11.62 -7.24
C TRP A 145 1.54 -10.40 -6.63
N LEU A 146 2.88 -10.42 -6.71
CA LEU A 146 3.79 -9.37 -6.26
C LEU A 146 4.65 -9.06 -7.49
N ARG A 147 4.41 -7.93 -8.18
CA ARG A 147 5.32 -7.46 -9.23
C ARG A 147 6.13 -6.29 -8.69
N THR A 148 7.37 -6.56 -8.31
CA THR A 148 8.22 -5.59 -7.64
C THR A 148 8.92 -4.63 -8.61
N VAL A 149 9.13 -3.39 -8.16
CA VAL A 149 10.03 -2.43 -8.82
C VAL A 149 11.48 -2.94 -8.83
N HIS A 150 11.95 -3.68 -7.82
CA HIS A 150 13.25 -4.39 -7.86
C HIS A 150 13.04 -5.88 -7.68
N GLN A 151 13.81 -6.72 -8.41
CA GLN A 151 13.75 -8.21 -8.44
C GLN A 151 12.95 -8.85 -7.29
N PRO A 152 11.95 -9.70 -7.60
CA PRO A 152 11.10 -10.26 -6.57
C PRO A 152 11.97 -11.00 -5.54
N PRO A 153 11.71 -10.81 -4.25
CA PRO A 153 12.34 -11.63 -3.23
C PRO A 153 12.07 -13.09 -3.56
N LYS A 154 13.14 -13.85 -3.78
CA LYS A 154 13.17 -15.25 -4.21
C LYS A 154 12.71 -16.20 -3.11
N SER A 155 12.57 -15.70 -1.87
CA SER A 155 12.14 -16.46 -0.71
C SER A 155 11.39 -15.60 0.30
N GLN A 156 10.60 -16.24 1.18
CA GLN A 156 9.97 -15.57 2.33
C GLN A 156 11.00 -14.89 3.26
N GLY A 157 12.25 -15.37 3.28
CA GLY A 157 13.33 -14.78 4.07
C GLY A 157 13.80 -13.42 3.55
N GLU A 158 13.82 -13.21 2.24
CA GLU A 158 14.15 -11.90 1.65
C GLU A 158 13.00 -10.88 1.84
N LEU A 159 11.75 -11.34 1.82
CA LEU A 159 10.60 -10.51 2.25
C LEU A 159 10.70 -10.14 3.72
N GLN A 160 11.05 -11.10 4.61
CA GLN A 160 11.29 -10.81 6.01
C GLN A 160 12.40 -9.78 6.19
N GLN A 161 13.50 -9.85 5.44
CA GLN A 161 14.52 -8.80 5.46
C GLN A 161 13.95 -7.43 5.09
N VAL A 162 13.13 -7.28 4.04
CA VAL A 162 12.54 -5.99 3.65
C VAL A 162 11.66 -5.37 4.75
N PHE A 163 11.04 -6.18 5.60
CA PHE A 163 10.20 -5.68 6.69
C PHE A 163 10.88 -5.67 8.07
N GLN A 164 11.97 -6.42 8.26
CA GLN A 164 12.68 -6.56 9.55
C GLN A 164 14.05 -5.87 9.61
N SER A 165 14.60 -5.37 8.50
CA SER A 165 15.89 -4.65 8.45
C SER A 165 15.74 -3.12 8.53
#